data_AF-A0AAU9W0W4-F1
#
_entry.id   AF-A0AAU9W0W4-F1
#
_cell.length_a   1.000
_cell.length_b   1.000
_cell.length_c   1.000
_cell.angle_alpha   90.00
_cell.angle_beta   90.00
_cell.angle_gamma   90.00
#
_symmetry.space_group_name_H-M   'P 1'
#
loop_
_entity.id
_entity.type
_entity.pdbx_description
1 polymer ?
#
loop_
_entity_poly.entity_id
_entity_poly.type
_entity_poly.pdbx_seq_one_letter_code
_entity_poly.pdbx_strand_id
1 'polypeptide(L)'
;MFSKIITVLFAANVISATNGFIDSKLRVLEPILKCYEGNAPEFAGEKAMAARLNLDSDADDLELSCRVIGDYDTCLADVLEKTPSPVPKVFLFYGAEAYQTSYLLKKANLCPGIKYDNLKRIVLNSGIMKKEGLSNIENDRYHKCAGDAMKKCLFESMQVSEHEQGDPDAGDDADDAYIRCIEEQTKTCNHPIMRHLFEEIKAYKKHVKQLEMLESEEQQG
;
A
#
# COMPACT_ATOMS: atom_id res chain seq x y z
N MET A 1 5.70 -18.92 26.95
CA MET A 1 4.55 -17.99 26.98
C MET A 1 4.54 -17.32 25.63
N PHE A 2 3.72 -17.86 24.75
CA PHE A 2 3.71 -17.63 23.30
C PHE A 2 2.85 -16.39 23.05
N SER A 3 3.48 -15.33 22.54
CA SER A 3 2.81 -14.08 22.25
C SER A 3 1.95 -14.25 21.00
N LYS A 4 0.78 -13.63 21.04
CA LYS A 4 -0.20 -13.58 19.96
C LYS A 4 0.40 -12.70 18.85
N ILE A 5 0.90 -13.33 17.81
CA ILE A 5 1.49 -12.66 16.65
C ILE A 5 0.44 -12.76 15.51
N ILE A 6 0.57 -11.87 14.54
CA ILE A 6 -0.04 -11.87 13.21
C ILE A 6 -1.37 -11.13 13.08
N THR A 7 -1.33 -9.98 12.38
CA THR A 7 -1.94 -9.77 11.05
C THR A 7 -1.88 -8.29 10.69
N VAL A 8 -0.75 -7.72 10.22
CA VAL A 8 -0.77 -6.27 9.93
C VAL A 8 0.25 -5.85 8.88
N LEU A 9 -0.12 -5.87 7.59
CA LEU A 9 0.65 -5.09 6.58
C LEU A 9 -0.21 -4.18 5.71
N PHE A 10 -1.46 -4.55 5.42
CA PHE A 10 -2.48 -3.54 5.03
C PHE A 10 -3.73 -3.64 5.89
N ALA A 11 -3.69 -4.46 6.93
CA ALA A 11 -4.64 -4.43 8.02
C ALA A 11 -4.57 -3.08 8.79
N ALA A 12 -3.42 -2.40 8.77
CA ALA A 12 -3.29 -0.99 9.11
C ALA A 12 -4.25 -0.06 8.33
N ASN A 13 -4.47 -0.37 7.05
CA ASN A 13 -5.47 0.28 6.19
C ASN A 13 -6.76 -0.57 6.03
N VAL A 14 -7.00 -1.64 6.81
CA VAL A 14 -8.12 -2.61 6.57
C VAL A 14 -8.74 -3.24 7.84
N ILE A 15 -7.99 -3.67 8.87
CA ILE A 15 -8.54 -3.81 10.25
C ILE A 15 -9.20 -2.50 10.63
N SER A 16 -8.57 -1.43 10.16
CA SER A 16 -9.12 -0.12 10.26
C SER A 16 -10.50 -0.01 9.57
N ALA A 17 -10.76 -0.65 8.44
CA ALA A 17 -12.08 -0.58 7.80
C ALA A 17 -13.18 -1.25 8.66
N THR A 18 -12.89 -2.46 9.15
CA THR A 18 -13.88 -3.32 9.82
C THR A 18 -14.26 -2.93 11.26
N ASN A 19 -13.47 -2.08 11.94
CA ASN A 19 -13.80 -1.49 13.25
C ASN A 19 -14.15 0.01 13.18
N GLY A 20 -14.27 0.61 11.98
CA GLY A 20 -14.44 2.07 11.84
C GLY A 20 -13.17 2.89 12.14
N PHE A 21 -12.03 2.25 12.01
CA PHE A 21 -10.67 2.66 12.32
C PHE A 21 -9.87 3.14 11.08
N ILE A 22 -10.38 3.09 9.83
CA ILE A 22 -9.83 3.95 8.78
C ILE A 22 -10.40 5.30 9.09
N ASP A 23 -9.76 5.93 10.06
CA ASP A 23 -9.59 7.35 10.23
C ASP A 23 -9.00 7.98 8.95
N SER A 24 -9.17 7.45 7.73
CA SER A 24 -8.94 8.30 6.57
C SER A 24 -10.08 9.29 6.68
N LYS A 25 -9.78 10.39 7.36
CA LYS A 25 -10.56 11.63 7.39
C LYS A 25 -11.01 12.01 5.98
N LEU A 26 -10.29 11.47 4.98
CA LEU A 26 -10.51 11.46 3.55
C LEU A 26 -11.71 10.62 3.09
N ARG A 27 -12.89 11.23 3.07
CA ARG A 27 -14.13 10.67 2.48
C ARG A 27 -13.93 10.18 1.05
N VAL A 28 -13.00 10.77 0.32
CA VAL A 28 -12.68 10.38 -1.05
C VAL A 28 -12.24 8.91 -1.16
N LEU A 29 -11.65 8.29 -0.13
CA LEU A 29 -11.13 6.91 -0.19
C LEU A 29 -12.19 5.84 0.09
N GLU A 30 -13.34 6.22 0.65
CA GLU A 30 -14.43 5.31 1.04
C GLU A 30 -14.80 4.26 -0.02
N PRO A 31 -14.86 4.57 -1.34
CA PRO A 31 -15.16 3.57 -2.36
C PRO A 31 -14.12 2.44 -2.46
N ILE A 32 -12.84 2.77 -2.27
CA ILE A 32 -11.73 1.79 -2.28
C ILE A 32 -11.86 0.88 -1.07
N LEU A 33 -12.14 1.46 0.09
CA LEU A 33 -12.30 0.75 1.36
C LEU A 33 -13.49 -0.22 1.31
N LYS A 34 -14.64 0.25 0.84
CA LYS A 34 -15.84 -0.59 0.66
C LYS A 34 -15.62 -1.73 -0.33
N CYS A 35 -14.90 -1.48 -1.42
CA CYS A 35 -14.54 -2.55 -2.34
C CYS A 35 -13.71 -3.60 -1.62
N TYR A 36 -12.68 -3.16 -0.91
CA TYR A 36 -11.76 -4.04 -0.22
C TYR A 36 -12.51 -4.90 0.80
N GLU A 37 -13.32 -4.31 1.67
CA GLU A 37 -14.15 -5.04 2.65
C GLU A 37 -15.08 -6.06 1.98
N GLY A 38 -15.69 -5.70 0.85
CA GLY A 38 -16.60 -6.57 0.11
C GLY A 38 -15.91 -7.73 -0.62
N ASN A 39 -14.71 -7.51 -1.15
CA ASN A 39 -13.93 -8.52 -1.88
C ASN A 39 -13.03 -9.36 -0.98
N ALA A 40 -12.79 -8.91 0.25
CA ALA A 40 -11.94 -9.57 1.22
C ALA A 40 -12.73 -9.98 2.49
N PRO A 41 -13.87 -10.71 2.38
CA PRO A 41 -14.70 -11.10 3.53
C PRO A 41 -13.99 -12.07 4.48
N GLU A 42 -12.91 -12.69 4.01
CA GLU A 42 -12.02 -13.54 4.80
C GLU A 42 -11.20 -12.76 5.85
N PHE A 43 -11.14 -11.42 5.77
CA PHE A 43 -10.55 -10.54 6.79
C PHE A 43 -11.55 -10.07 7.86
N ALA A 44 -12.88 -10.20 7.63
CA ALA A 44 -13.87 -10.03 8.71
C ALA A 44 -13.71 -11.09 9.83
N GLY A 45 -12.89 -12.11 9.58
CA GLY A 45 -12.43 -13.10 10.54
C GLY A 45 -10.91 -13.22 10.51
N GLU A 46 -10.19 -12.13 10.72
CA GLU A 46 -8.73 -12.09 10.83
C GLU A 46 -8.15 -13.21 11.72
N LYS A 47 -8.84 -13.55 12.82
CA LYS A 47 -8.54 -14.72 13.67
C LYS A 47 -8.72 -16.08 12.97
N ALA A 48 -9.69 -16.22 12.07
CA ALA A 48 -9.96 -17.44 11.31
C ALA A 48 -8.99 -17.62 10.13
N MET A 49 -8.48 -16.53 9.55
CA MET A 49 -7.45 -16.57 8.53
C MET A 49 -6.07 -16.88 9.17
N ALA A 50 -5.77 -16.27 10.32
CA ALA A 50 -4.57 -16.61 11.10
C ALA A 50 -4.57 -18.10 11.54
N ALA A 51 -5.74 -18.63 11.91
CA ALA A 51 -5.91 -20.04 12.25
C ALA A 51 -5.84 -21.00 11.04
N ARG A 52 -6.04 -20.53 9.80
CA ARG A 52 -5.95 -21.36 8.59
C ARG A 52 -4.52 -21.53 8.08
N LEU A 53 -3.67 -20.53 8.30
CA LEU A 53 -2.32 -20.51 7.74
C LEU A 53 -1.25 -21.10 8.67
N ASN A 54 -1.53 -21.41 9.95
CA ASN A 54 -0.50 -21.83 10.91
C ASN A 54 0.75 -20.91 10.80
N LEU A 55 0.50 -19.59 10.87
CA LEU A 55 1.53 -18.56 10.68
C LEU A 55 2.53 -18.69 11.84
N ASP A 56 3.63 -19.39 11.61
CA ASP A 56 4.70 -19.61 12.59
C ASP A 56 6.04 -19.09 12.02
N SER A 57 6.04 -18.45 10.83
CA SER A 57 7.25 -18.03 10.13
C SER A 57 7.08 -16.77 9.26
N ASP A 58 8.19 -16.04 9.07
CA ASP A 58 8.31 -14.90 8.13
C ASP A 58 7.80 -15.20 6.71
N ALA A 59 7.77 -16.48 6.31
CA ALA A 59 7.28 -16.89 4.99
C ALA A 59 5.75 -16.82 4.90
N ASP A 60 5.06 -17.18 5.99
CA ASP A 60 3.60 -17.16 6.06
C ASP A 60 3.10 -15.70 6.13
N ASP A 61 3.82 -14.85 6.86
CA ASP A 61 3.60 -13.40 6.93
C ASP A 61 3.76 -12.70 5.58
N LEU A 62 4.79 -13.09 4.82
CA LEU A 62 5.00 -12.59 3.47
C LEU A 62 3.90 -13.07 2.51
N GLU A 63 3.49 -14.34 2.59
CA GLU A 63 2.41 -14.88 1.76
C GLU A 63 1.09 -14.15 2.00
N LEU A 64 0.74 -13.94 3.28
CA LEU A 64 -0.43 -13.17 3.66
C LEU A 64 -0.37 -11.74 3.12
N SER A 65 0.78 -11.08 3.27
CA SER A 65 1.00 -9.72 2.76
C SER A 65 0.84 -9.65 1.24
N CYS A 66 1.40 -10.62 0.50
CA CYS A 66 1.24 -10.69 -0.95
C CYS A 66 -0.22 -10.84 -1.38
N ARG A 67 -1.02 -11.60 -0.62
CA ARG A 67 -2.45 -11.79 -0.91
C ARG A 67 -3.24 -10.52 -0.68
N VAL A 68 -3.02 -9.89 0.46
CA VAL A 68 -3.60 -8.61 0.87
C VAL A 68 -3.35 -7.52 -0.18
N ILE A 69 -2.09 -7.37 -0.62
CA ILE A 69 -1.73 -6.39 -1.65
C ILE A 69 -2.44 -6.72 -2.97
N GLY A 70 -2.52 -8.00 -3.35
CA GLY A 70 -3.21 -8.42 -4.57
C GLY A 70 -4.72 -8.12 -4.56
N ASP A 71 -5.39 -8.29 -3.43
CA ASP A 71 -6.81 -7.98 -3.27
C ASP A 71 -7.05 -6.46 -3.31
N TYR A 72 -6.17 -5.69 -2.66
CA TYR A 72 -6.17 -4.24 -2.74
C TYR A 72 -5.98 -3.74 -4.17
N ASP A 73 -4.97 -4.23 -4.88
CA ASP A 73 -4.69 -3.86 -6.27
C ASP A 73 -5.91 -4.12 -7.17
N THR A 74 -6.57 -5.26 -6.96
CA THR A 74 -7.78 -5.63 -7.69
C THR A 74 -8.91 -4.66 -7.41
N CYS A 75 -9.12 -4.29 -6.15
CA CYS A 75 -10.16 -3.35 -5.77
C CYS A 75 -9.92 -1.93 -6.25
N LEU A 76 -8.69 -1.45 -6.11
CA LEU A 76 -8.30 -0.14 -6.58
C LEU A 76 -8.47 -0.04 -8.10
N ALA A 77 -8.12 -1.09 -8.85
CA ALA A 77 -8.36 -1.15 -10.29
C ALA A 77 -9.86 -1.08 -10.61
N ASP A 78 -10.70 -1.84 -9.91
CA ASP A 78 -12.16 -1.84 -10.13
C ASP A 78 -12.79 -0.47 -9.83
N VAL A 79 -12.41 0.16 -8.72
CA VAL A 79 -12.86 1.51 -8.38
C VAL A 79 -12.41 2.53 -9.42
N LEU A 80 -11.15 2.47 -9.84
CA LEU A 80 -10.61 3.37 -10.86
C LEU A 80 -11.31 3.20 -12.22
N GLU A 81 -11.66 1.98 -12.63
CA GLU A 81 -12.39 1.72 -13.88
C GLU A 81 -13.82 2.25 -13.84
N LYS A 82 -14.47 2.14 -12.68
CA LYS A 82 -15.85 2.59 -12.48
C LYS A 82 -15.97 4.09 -12.18
N THR A 83 -14.89 4.73 -11.77
CA THR A 83 -14.88 6.16 -11.45
C THR A 83 -15.07 6.99 -12.72
N PRO A 84 -16.12 7.83 -12.81
CA PRO A 84 -16.34 8.68 -13.98
C PRO A 84 -15.20 9.66 -14.20
N SER A 85 -14.91 9.97 -15.46
CA SER A 85 -13.92 10.99 -15.81
C SER A 85 -14.42 12.41 -15.48
N PRO A 86 -13.59 13.29 -14.91
CA PRO A 86 -12.17 13.06 -14.58
C PRO A 86 -12.00 12.28 -13.26
N VAL A 87 -11.16 11.23 -13.30
CA VAL A 87 -10.78 10.48 -12.10
C VAL A 87 -10.01 11.40 -11.14
N PRO A 88 -10.34 11.42 -9.84
CA PRO A 88 -9.59 12.18 -8.85
C PRO A 88 -8.09 11.87 -8.90
N LYS A 89 -7.25 12.91 -8.87
CA LYS A 89 -5.80 12.74 -8.92
C LYS A 89 -5.29 11.80 -7.83
N VAL A 90 -5.85 11.91 -6.62
CA VAL A 90 -5.44 11.08 -5.48
C VAL A 90 -5.58 9.59 -5.79
N PHE A 91 -6.68 9.15 -6.42
CA PHE A 91 -6.85 7.74 -6.82
C PHE A 91 -5.79 7.30 -7.84
N LEU A 92 -5.42 8.19 -8.76
CA LEU A 92 -4.39 7.90 -9.74
C LEU A 92 -3.00 7.80 -9.10
N PHE A 93 -2.74 8.51 -8.00
CA PHE A 93 -1.52 8.37 -7.20
C PHE A 93 -1.52 7.08 -6.37
N TYR A 94 -2.62 6.74 -5.70
CA TYR A 94 -2.78 5.42 -5.06
C TYR A 94 -2.53 4.29 -6.08
N GLY A 95 -3.11 4.42 -7.28
CA GLY A 95 -2.89 3.44 -8.33
C GLY A 95 -1.43 3.36 -8.78
N ALA A 96 -0.72 4.50 -8.81
CA ALA A 96 0.67 4.58 -9.23
C ALA A 96 1.63 3.99 -8.20
N GLU A 97 1.38 4.22 -6.91
CA GLU A 97 2.12 3.64 -5.79
C GLU A 97 1.93 2.11 -5.80
N ALA A 98 0.68 1.65 -5.76
CA ALA A 98 0.33 0.24 -5.67
C ALA A 98 0.89 -0.56 -6.85
N TYR A 99 0.72 -0.06 -8.09
CA TYR A 99 1.32 -0.65 -9.29
C TYR A 99 2.84 -0.82 -9.15
N GLN A 100 3.54 0.22 -8.72
CA GLN A 100 4.99 0.23 -8.71
C GLN A 100 5.56 -0.61 -7.56
N THR A 101 4.90 -0.59 -6.40
CA THR A 101 5.17 -1.50 -5.30
C THR A 101 4.98 -2.97 -5.76
N SER A 102 3.84 -3.31 -6.35
CA SER A 102 3.57 -4.67 -6.84
C SER A 102 4.53 -5.13 -7.93
N TYR A 103 4.98 -4.24 -8.82
CA TYR A 103 6.05 -4.56 -9.76
C TYR A 103 7.34 -4.97 -9.04
N LEU A 104 7.78 -4.21 -8.03
CA LEU A 104 9.01 -4.53 -7.31
C LEU A 104 8.91 -5.84 -6.52
N LEU A 105 7.77 -6.09 -5.88
CA LEU A 105 7.53 -7.35 -5.17
C LEU A 105 7.58 -8.55 -6.10
N LYS A 106 7.01 -8.41 -7.31
CA LYS A 106 7.10 -9.44 -8.35
C LYS A 106 8.53 -9.64 -8.83
N LYS A 107 9.26 -8.56 -9.11
CA LYS A 107 10.66 -8.62 -9.60
C LYS A 107 11.63 -9.18 -8.56
N ALA A 108 11.39 -8.90 -7.29
CA ALA A 108 12.14 -9.45 -6.17
C ALA A 108 11.79 -10.92 -5.87
N ASN A 109 10.82 -11.50 -6.59
CA ASN A 109 10.30 -12.84 -6.33
C ASN A 109 9.76 -13.00 -4.89
N LEU A 110 9.26 -11.90 -4.31
CA LEU A 110 8.59 -11.89 -3.00
C LEU A 110 7.12 -12.28 -3.17
N CYS A 111 6.45 -11.66 -4.16
CA CYS A 111 5.06 -11.94 -4.52
C CYS A 111 4.97 -12.33 -6.00
N PRO A 112 5.43 -13.52 -6.41
CA PRO A 112 5.50 -13.88 -7.84
C PRO A 112 4.14 -13.90 -8.55
N GLY A 113 3.07 -14.24 -7.81
CA GLY A 113 1.70 -14.31 -8.32
C GLY A 113 0.96 -12.97 -8.42
N ILE A 114 1.55 -11.87 -7.92
CA ILE A 114 0.86 -10.58 -7.86
C ILE A 114 0.55 -10.03 -9.26
N LYS A 115 -0.63 -9.43 -9.39
CA LYS A 115 -1.15 -8.86 -10.64
C LYS A 115 -1.32 -7.36 -10.46
N TYR A 116 -0.68 -6.58 -11.33
CA TYR A 116 -0.76 -5.12 -11.33
C TYR A 116 -1.08 -4.54 -12.72
N ASP A 117 -1.29 -5.38 -13.73
CA ASP A 117 -1.41 -4.95 -15.14
C ASP A 117 -2.58 -3.99 -15.38
N ASN A 118 -3.71 -4.18 -14.67
CA ASN A 118 -4.86 -3.30 -14.76
C ASN A 118 -4.54 -1.91 -14.19
N LEU A 119 -3.95 -1.85 -12.98
CA LEU A 119 -3.51 -0.60 -12.36
C LEU A 119 -2.50 0.13 -13.25
N LYS A 120 -1.48 -0.59 -13.71
CA LYS A 120 -0.50 -0.07 -14.67
C LYS A 120 -1.17 0.58 -15.88
N ARG A 121 -2.09 -0.13 -16.54
CA ARG A 121 -2.79 0.38 -17.72
C ARG A 121 -3.55 1.66 -17.40
N ILE A 122 -4.30 1.69 -16.30
CA ILE A 122 -5.10 2.85 -15.89
C ILE A 122 -4.19 4.05 -15.59
N VAL A 123 -3.16 3.86 -14.76
CA VAL A 123 -2.23 4.90 -14.33
C VAL A 123 -1.48 5.48 -15.52
N LEU A 124 -0.92 4.64 -16.39
CA LEU A 124 -0.18 5.10 -17.57
C LEU A 124 -1.09 5.83 -18.56
N ASN A 125 -2.32 5.34 -18.79
CA ASN A 125 -3.28 5.99 -19.68
C ASN A 125 -3.80 7.33 -19.15
N SER A 126 -3.86 7.50 -17.83
CA SER A 126 -4.26 8.78 -17.22
C SER A 126 -3.26 9.91 -17.49
N GLY A 127 -2.00 9.56 -17.80
CA GLY A 127 -0.92 10.53 -17.98
C GLY A 127 -0.46 11.20 -16.68
N ILE A 128 -0.95 10.78 -15.50
CA ILE A 128 -0.64 11.41 -14.21
C ILE A 128 0.87 11.42 -13.93
N MET A 129 1.55 10.29 -14.19
CA MET A 129 2.99 10.16 -13.94
C MET A 129 3.77 11.19 -14.76
N LYS A 130 3.48 11.30 -16.05
CA LYS A 130 4.13 12.26 -16.94
C LYS A 130 3.85 13.71 -16.53
N LYS A 131 2.60 14.00 -16.13
CA LYS A 131 2.18 15.35 -15.72
C LYS A 131 2.93 15.82 -14.46
N GLU A 132 3.26 14.90 -13.58
CA GLU A 132 3.87 15.17 -12.27
C GLU A 132 5.39 14.90 -12.29
N GLY A 133 5.96 14.61 -13.46
CA GLY A 133 7.40 14.39 -13.62
C GLY A 133 7.91 13.07 -13.02
N LEU A 134 7.01 12.11 -12.80
CA LEU A 134 7.34 10.79 -12.23
C LEU A 134 7.75 9.80 -13.32
N SER A 135 8.78 9.01 -13.02
CA SER A 135 9.28 7.94 -13.87
C SER A 135 8.49 6.65 -13.66
N ASN A 136 8.31 5.89 -14.74
CA ASN A 136 7.82 4.52 -14.65
C ASN A 136 8.99 3.59 -14.27
N ILE A 137 8.95 2.97 -13.10
CA ILE A 137 10.02 2.08 -12.62
C ILE A 137 10.27 0.85 -13.50
N GLU A 138 9.33 0.48 -14.37
CA GLU A 138 9.57 -0.59 -15.35
C GLU A 138 10.62 -0.22 -16.40
N ASN A 139 10.89 1.07 -16.58
CA ASN A 139 11.96 1.54 -17.45
C ASN A 139 13.33 1.42 -16.80
N ASP A 140 13.40 1.20 -15.48
CA ASP A 140 14.65 1.05 -14.77
C ASP A 140 15.14 -0.39 -14.81
N ARG A 141 16.47 -0.53 -14.83
CA ARG A 141 17.09 -1.82 -14.61
C ARG A 141 16.83 -2.26 -13.17
N TYR A 142 16.34 -3.49 -13.00
CA TYR A 142 16.20 -4.09 -11.68
C TYR A 142 17.57 -4.36 -11.04
N HIS A 143 17.68 -4.06 -9.75
CA HIS A 143 18.85 -4.33 -8.93
C HIS A 143 18.42 -5.08 -7.66
N LYS A 144 19.18 -6.12 -7.27
CA LYS A 144 18.84 -6.96 -6.12
C LYS A 144 18.63 -6.15 -4.83
N CYS A 145 19.45 -5.11 -4.59
CA CYS A 145 19.30 -4.27 -3.41
C CYS A 145 17.95 -3.56 -3.32
N ALA A 146 17.26 -3.32 -4.45
CA ALA A 146 15.92 -2.77 -4.44
C ALA A 146 14.90 -3.79 -3.91
N GLY A 147 15.03 -5.06 -4.31
CA GLY A 147 14.21 -6.13 -3.74
C GLY A 147 14.50 -6.39 -2.27
N ASP A 148 15.78 -6.38 -1.87
CA ASP A 148 16.19 -6.53 -0.48
C ASP A 148 15.67 -5.37 0.39
N ALA A 149 15.69 -4.14 -0.14
CA ALA A 149 15.11 -2.96 0.50
C ALA A 149 13.60 -3.08 0.67
N MET A 150 12.87 -3.48 -0.39
CA MET A 150 11.42 -3.70 -0.32
C MET A 150 11.06 -4.74 0.73
N LYS A 151 11.75 -5.89 0.73
CA LYS A 151 11.54 -6.93 1.73
C LYS A 151 11.71 -6.37 3.14
N LYS A 152 12.85 -5.70 3.39
CA LYS A 152 13.17 -5.13 4.69
C LYS A 152 12.11 -4.14 5.16
N CYS A 153 11.74 -3.18 4.32
CA CYS A 153 10.81 -2.12 4.70
C CYS A 153 9.38 -2.62 4.91
N LEU A 154 8.96 -3.65 4.17
CA LEU A 154 7.71 -4.34 4.47
C LEU A 154 7.73 -4.97 5.86
N PHE A 155 8.77 -5.74 6.21
CA PHE A 155 8.86 -6.36 7.54
C PHE A 155 8.98 -5.34 8.68
N GLU A 156 9.73 -4.25 8.51
CA GLU A 156 9.81 -3.19 9.54
C GLU A 156 8.45 -2.51 9.76
N SER A 157 7.69 -2.26 8.69
CA SER A 157 6.33 -1.72 8.77
C SER A 157 5.36 -2.67 9.48
N MET A 158 5.43 -3.98 9.20
CA MET A 158 4.66 -5.00 9.93
C MET A 158 4.89 -4.91 11.42
N GLN A 159 6.16 -4.86 11.82
CA GLN A 159 6.53 -4.85 13.23
C GLN A 159 5.97 -3.63 13.95
N VAL A 160 6.04 -2.44 13.35
CA VAL A 160 5.47 -1.22 13.98
C VAL A 160 3.97 -1.39 14.22
N SER A 161 3.25 -1.81 13.19
CA SER A 161 1.79 -1.97 13.29
C SER A 161 1.36 -3.04 14.29
N GLU A 162 2.15 -4.11 14.45
CA GLU A 162 1.94 -5.12 15.50
C GLU A 162 2.11 -4.56 16.92
N HIS A 163 3.10 -3.69 17.14
CA HIS A 163 3.37 -3.11 18.45
C HIS A 163 2.28 -2.11 18.87
N GLU A 164 1.61 -1.49 17.90
CA GLU A 164 0.59 -0.46 18.10
C GLU A 164 -0.83 -0.99 17.94
N GLN A 165 -1.02 -2.32 17.98
CA GLN A 165 -2.35 -2.91 17.81
C GLN A 165 -3.39 -2.35 18.79
N GLY A 166 -4.46 -1.77 18.24
CA GLY A 166 -5.53 -1.11 18.99
C GLY A 166 -5.36 0.40 19.15
N ASP A 167 -4.24 0.96 18.68
CA ASP A 167 -4.04 2.38 18.49
C ASP A 167 -4.71 2.83 17.18
N PRO A 168 -5.60 3.86 17.20
CA PRO A 168 -6.18 4.42 15.98
C PRO A 168 -5.15 4.91 14.96
N ASP A 169 -3.94 5.26 15.40
CA ASP A 169 -2.89 5.81 14.56
C ASP A 169 -1.90 4.73 14.04
N ALA A 170 -2.07 3.46 14.43
CA ALA A 170 -1.15 2.35 14.08
C ALA A 170 -0.98 2.12 12.56
N GLY A 171 -1.96 2.56 11.76
CA GLY A 171 -1.87 2.49 10.31
C GLY A 171 -0.98 3.59 9.73
N ASP A 172 -1.18 4.82 10.19
CA ASP A 172 -0.39 5.98 9.79
C ASP A 172 1.07 5.82 10.24
N ASP A 173 1.31 5.29 11.44
CA ASP A 173 2.65 5.03 11.98
C ASP A 173 3.38 3.93 11.20
N ALA A 174 2.68 2.89 10.75
CA ALA A 174 3.24 1.83 9.90
C ALA A 174 3.60 2.33 8.50
N ASP A 175 2.78 3.20 7.92
CA ASP A 175 3.05 3.86 6.64
C ASP A 175 4.25 4.81 6.77
N ASP A 176 4.31 5.60 7.86
CA ASP A 176 5.45 6.48 8.13
C ASP A 176 6.75 5.70 8.40
N ALA A 177 6.68 4.53 9.01
CA ALA A 177 7.81 3.62 9.17
C ALA A 177 8.27 3.05 7.83
N TYR A 178 7.35 2.60 6.98
CA TYR A 178 7.66 2.12 5.63
C TYR A 178 8.37 3.20 4.80
N ILE A 179 7.80 4.40 4.73
CA ILE A 179 8.35 5.52 3.95
C ILE A 179 9.74 5.90 4.44
N ARG A 180 9.92 5.97 5.77
CA ARG A 180 11.22 6.26 6.38
C ARG A 180 12.24 5.17 6.09
N CYS A 181 11.84 3.90 6.14
CA CYS A 181 12.71 2.81 5.74
C CYS A 181 13.13 2.93 4.28
N ILE A 182 12.19 3.19 3.35
CA ILE A 182 12.52 3.39 1.93
C ILE A 182 13.47 4.56 1.74
N GLU A 183 13.24 5.69 2.41
CA GLU A 183 14.15 6.84 2.39
C GLU A 183 15.57 6.44 2.82
N GLU A 184 15.72 5.71 3.93
CA GLU A 184 17.02 5.22 4.38
C GLU A 184 17.64 4.22 3.40
N GLN A 185 16.84 3.30 2.84
CA GLN A 185 17.33 2.32 1.86
C GLN A 185 17.76 2.97 0.54
N THR A 186 17.22 4.14 0.16
CA THR A 186 17.70 4.85 -1.02
C THR A 186 19.14 5.36 -0.88
N LYS A 187 19.61 5.60 0.35
CA LYS A 187 21.00 6.04 0.62
C LYS A 187 22.00 4.92 0.36
N THR A 188 21.62 3.68 0.60
CA THR A 188 22.48 2.50 0.44
C THR A 188 22.30 1.82 -0.93
N CYS A 189 21.07 1.73 -1.43
CA CYS A 189 20.74 1.24 -2.77
C CYS A 189 20.51 2.42 -3.73
N ASN A 190 21.60 3.11 -4.09
CA ASN A 190 21.57 4.30 -4.94
C ASN A 190 21.45 3.95 -6.44
N HIS A 191 20.32 3.35 -6.82
CA HIS A 191 19.98 3.05 -8.20
C HIS A 191 18.69 3.78 -8.63
N PRO A 192 18.53 4.10 -9.93
CA PRO A 192 17.36 4.82 -10.44
C PRO A 192 16.03 4.24 -9.96
N ILE A 193 15.91 2.91 -9.95
CA ILE A 193 14.70 2.20 -9.52
C ILE A 193 14.25 2.55 -8.08
N MET A 194 15.18 2.68 -7.14
CA MET A 194 14.87 3.06 -5.75
C MET A 194 14.58 4.55 -5.63
N ARG A 195 15.30 5.37 -6.40
CA ARG A 195 15.07 6.81 -6.42
C ARG A 195 13.69 7.14 -6.99
N HIS A 196 13.31 6.52 -8.10
CA HIS A 196 12.01 6.73 -8.74
C HIS A 196 10.87 6.22 -7.86
N LEU A 197 11.02 5.07 -7.21
CA LEU A 197 10.07 4.60 -6.18
C LEU A 197 9.89 5.66 -5.09
N PHE A 198 10.99 6.19 -4.56
CA PHE A 198 10.92 7.16 -3.47
C PHE A 198 10.34 8.52 -3.90
N GLU A 199 10.63 8.98 -5.13
CA GLU A 199 10.03 10.19 -5.70
C GLU A 199 8.51 10.03 -5.88
N GLU A 200 8.05 8.84 -6.25
CA GLU A 200 6.64 8.48 -6.35
C GLU A 200 5.96 8.50 -4.97
N ILE A 201 6.51 7.79 -3.97
CA ILE A 201 6.00 7.79 -2.58
C ILE A 201 5.90 9.21 -2.02
N LYS A 202 6.89 10.07 -2.31
CA LYS A 202 6.86 11.49 -1.92
C LYS A 202 5.72 12.25 -2.59
N ALA A 203 5.46 12.01 -3.87
CA ALA A 203 4.37 12.64 -4.58
C ALA A 203 3.02 12.17 -4.02
N TYR A 204 2.86 10.86 -3.80
CA TYR A 204 1.71 10.27 -3.12
C TYR A 204 1.43 10.96 -1.77
N LYS A 205 2.41 10.96 -0.85
CA LYS A 205 2.27 11.57 0.49
C LYS A 205 1.91 13.05 0.43
N LYS A 206 2.48 13.79 -0.53
CA LYS A 206 2.14 15.20 -0.74
C LYS A 206 0.67 15.36 -1.11
N HIS A 207 0.14 14.51 -1.99
CA HIS A 207 -1.25 14.59 -2.43
C HIS A 207 -2.25 14.15 -1.36
N VAL A 208 -1.91 13.14 -0.56
CA VAL A 208 -2.71 12.75 0.62
C VAL A 208 -2.82 13.92 1.60
N LYS A 209 -1.69 14.53 2.00
CA LYS A 209 -1.69 15.69 2.91
C LYS A 209 -2.49 16.88 2.41
N GLN A 210 -2.41 17.17 1.11
CA GLN A 210 -3.20 18.25 0.51
C GLN A 210 -4.70 17.99 0.63
N LEU A 211 -5.11 16.73 0.51
CA LEU A 211 -6.50 16.35 0.60
C LEU A 211 -7.01 16.39 2.05
N GLU A 212 -6.18 15.98 3.00
CA GLU A 212 -6.51 16.03 4.43
C GLU A 212 -6.78 17.46 4.89
N MET A 213 -5.96 18.41 4.40
CA MET A 213 -6.16 19.83 4.66
C MET A 213 -7.49 20.33 4.08
N LEU A 214 -7.81 19.99 2.83
CA LEU A 214 -9.05 20.43 2.17
C LEU A 214 -10.29 19.88 2.89
N GLU A 215 -10.29 18.60 3.24
CA GLU A 215 -11.43 17.99 3.94
C GLU A 215 -11.58 18.51 5.38
N SER A 216 -10.46 18.85 6.05
CA SER A 216 -10.50 19.49 7.37
C SER A 216 -11.08 20.91 7.31
N GLU A 217 -10.75 21.68 6.26
CA GLU A 217 -11.31 23.02 6.04
C GLU A 217 -12.82 22.96 5.77
N GLU A 218 -13.29 21.99 4.97
CA GLU A 218 -14.72 21.77 4.71
C GLU A 218 -15.51 21.38 5.97
N GLN A 219 -14.91 20.67 6.93
CA GLN A 219 -15.57 20.27 8.18
C GLN A 219 -15.69 21.41 9.21
N GLN A 220 -14.92 22.48 9.05
CA GLN A 220 -14.91 23.63 9.97
C GLN A 220 -15.79 24.81 9.52
N GLY A 221 -16.34 24.75 8.29
CA GLY A 221 -17.25 25.76 7.72
C GLY A 221 -18.72 25.40 7.89
#